data_AF-A0A8H4RXL2-F1
#
_entry.id   AF-A0A8H4RXL2-F1
#
_cell.length_a   1.000
_cell.length_b   1.000
_cell.length_c   1.000
_cell.angle_alpha   90.00
_cell.angle_beta   90.00
_cell.angle_gamma   90.00
#
_symmetry.space_group_name_H-M   'P 1'
#
loop_
_entity.id
_entity.type
_entity.pdbx_description
1 polymer ?
#
loop_
_entity_poly.entity_id
_entity_poly.type
_entity_poly.pdbx_seq_one_letter_code
_entity_poly.pdbx_strand_id
1 'polypeptide(L)'
;MSLPTEMKALTYNTRGGPASVTTIPLPPLRPTHLLIKLTSVALNPTDWKCVYYGPPATPFSVVGCDYAGTILQIGSEVTKSFKVGDRVYGCAHGSNSDEAYDGVFAEYAVVKGDVAMLAPSSSSPAGNLEMEDLCTIPLCSITVGQGLFQPNKGFGLSLPGEGKGNGEWVLIYGGSTVCGTLGIQFAKLAGYKVITTCSPRNNELVKSRGADEVFDYNDPESAAKIRAFTDNKLRYAWDTAGDSKFCSEALSSDDSICHYGAILFDDFPREKAKRTMTLMYTMFGEAT
;
A
#
# COMPACT_ATOMS: atom_id res chain seq x y z
N MET A 1 8.50 17.48 -27.98
CA MET A 1 7.16 18.11 -28.06
C MET A 1 7.08 19.15 -26.96
N SER A 2 6.45 20.30 -27.22
CA SER A 2 6.14 21.27 -26.17
C SER A 2 5.09 20.67 -25.22
N LEU A 3 5.22 20.91 -23.92
CA LEU A 3 4.22 20.53 -22.93
C LEU A 3 2.95 21.39 -23.09
N PRO A 4 1.75 20.85 -22.80
CA PRO A 4 0.54 21.66 -22.76
C PRO A 4 0.58 22.64 -21.58
N THR A 5 -0.21 23.71 -21.65
CA THR A 5 -0.34 24.67 -20.53
C THR A 5 -1.36 24.23 -19.48
N GLU A 6 -2.26 23.32 -19.84
CA GLU A 6 -3.33 22.79 -19.01
C GLU A 6 -3.49 21.28 -19.23
N MET A 7 -4.18 20.61 -18.31
CA MET A 7 -4.46 19.18 -18.35
C MET A 7 -5.81 18.87 -17.71
N LYS A 8 -6.36 17.70 -18.02
CA LYS A 8 -7.50 17.15 -17.27
C LYS A 8 -7.04 16.39 -16.02
N ALA A 9 -7.77 16.59 -14.93
CA ALA A 9 -7.56 15.88 -13.67
C ALA A 9 -8.89 15.64 -12.95
N LEU A 10 -8.98 14.56 -12.17
CA LEU A 10 -10.05 14.35 -11.20
C LEU A 10 -9.74 15.17 -9.94
N THR A 11 -10.57 16.17 -9.70
CA THR A 11 -10.35 17.16 -8.63
C THR A 11 -11.57 17.30 -7.74
N TYR A 12 -11.36 17.78 -6.53
CA TYR A 12 -12.42 18.21 -5.62
C TYR A 12 -12.03 19.52 -4.94
N ASN A 13 -13.02 20.35 -4.60
CA ASN A 13 -12.80 21.67 -4.02
C ASN A 13 -13.24 21.78 -2.57
N THR A 14 -13.94 20.77 -2.05
CA THR A 14 -14.52 20.82 -0.70
C THR A 14 -14.55 19.40 -0.16
N ARG A 15 -14.06 19.22 1.07
CA ARG A 15 -14.11 17.92 1.75
C ARG A 15 -15.56 17.42 1.85
N GLY A 16 -15.77 16.15 1.50
CA GLY A 16 -17.10 15.54 1.42
C GLY A 16 -17.92 15.97 0.20
N GLY A 17 -17.38 16.86 -0.64
CA GLY A 17 -17.97 17.27 -1.91
C GLY A 17 -17.69 16.29 -3.04
N PRO A 18 -18.33 16.48 -4.21
CA PRO A 18 -18.10 15.62 -5.36
C PRO A 18 -16.70 15.86 -5.94
N ALA A 19 -16.04 14.78 -6.36
CA ALA A 19 -14.92 14.85 -7.26
C ALA A 19 -15.40 14.84 -8.72
N SER A 20 -14.81 15.66 -9.57
CA SER A 20 -15.15 15.76 -11.00
C SER A 20 -13.91 15.98 -11.85
N VAL A 21 -14.00 15.59 -13.13
CA VAL A 21 -12.94 15.86 -14.10
C VAL A 21 -12.99 17.34 -14.47
N THR A 22 -11.92 18.06 -14.19
CA THR A 22 -11.76 19.49 -14.49
C THR A 22 -10.51 19.71 -15.32
N THR A 23 -10.43 20.86 -15.99
CA THR A 23 -9.21 21.33 -16.65
C THR A 23 -8.46 22.24 -15.68
N ILE A 24 -7.21 21.92 -15.40
CA ILE A 24 -6.33 22.66 -14.47
C ILE A 24 -4.99 22.98 -15.15
N PRO A 25 -4.24 23.99 -14.69
CA PRO A 25 -2.90 24.26 -15.22
C PRO A 25 -1.99 23.05 -15.11
N LEU A 26 -1.02 22.92 -16.02
CA LEU A 26 0.02 21.92 -15.88
C LEU A 26 0.85 22.23 -14.62
N PRO A 27 1.08 21.26 -13.71
CA PRO A 27 1.85 21.49 -12.50
C PRO A 27 3.31 21.86 -12.82
N PRO A 28 3.90 22.82 -12.09
CA PRO A 28 5.31 23.14 -12.25
C PRO A 28 6.20 22.00 -11.74
N LEU A 29 7.31 21.74 -12.43
CA LEU A 29 8.30 20.74 -11.99
C LEU A 29 9.05 21.23 -10.75
N ARG A 30 9.01 20.44 -9.68
CA ARG A 30 9.81 20.65 -8.46
C ARG A 30 11.19 20.01 -8.57
N PRO A 31 12.24 20.54 -7.90
CA PRO A 31 13.62 20.04 -8.04
C PRO A 31 13.80 18.55 -7.70
N THR A 32 13.08 18.03 -6.70
CA THR A 32 13.17 16.64 -6.24
C THR A 32 12.19 15.68 -6.95
N HIS A 33 11.49 16.17 -7.97
CA HIS A 33 10.37 15.47 -8.59
C HIS A 33 10.61 15.13 -10.06
N LEU A 34 9.76 14.25 -10.58
CA LEU A 34 9.64 13.88 -11.98
C LEU A 34 8.32 14.44 -12.53
N LEU A 35 8.33 15.00 -13.73
CA LEU A 35 7.10 15.23 -14.49
C LEU A 35 6.83 14.01 -15.36
N ILE A 36 5.67 13.38 -15.17
CA ILE A 36 5.31 12.13 -15.82
C ILE A 36 4.06 12.34 -16.67
N LYS A 37 4.06 11.81 -17.90
CA LYS A 37 2.84 11.58 -18.66
C LYS A 37 2.23 10.27 -18.20
N LEU A 38 1.05 10.35 -17.61
CA LEU A 38 0.36 9.19 -17.08
C LEU A 38 -0.33 8.42 -18.19
N THR A 39 -0.30 7.09 -18.08
CA THR A 39 -1.02 6.19 -19.00
C THR A 39 -2.01 5.32 -18.25
N SER A 40 -1.68 4.95 -17.00
CA SER A 40 -2.48 4.01 -16.21
C SER A 40 -2.44 4.43 -14.74
N VAL A 41 -3.55 4.25 -14.04
CA VAL A 41 -3.71 4.54 -12.60
C VAL A 41 -4.48 3.40 -11.96
N ALA A 42 -4.28 3.18 -10.66
CA ALA A 42 -5.04 2.19 -9.89
C ALA A 42 -5.87 2.85 -8.80
N LEU A 43 -7.04 2.27 -8.53
CA LEU A 43 -7.96 2.75 -7.52
C LEU A 43 -7.67 2.09 -6.17
N ASN A 44 -7.66 2.91 -5.12
CA ASN A 44 -7.46 2.51 -3.75
C ASN A 44 -8.60 3.01 -2.85
N PRO A 45 -8.92 2.31 -1.75
CA PRO A 45 -9.88 2.82 -0.77
C PRO A 45 -9.50 4.20 -0.20
N THR A 46 -8.20 4.52 -0.14
CA THR A 46 -7.74 5.82 0.36
C THR A 46 -8.18 6.99 -0.54
N ASP A 47 -8.33 6.76 -1.85
CA ASP A 47 -8.61 7.84 -2.81
C ASP A 47 -9.97 8.49 -2.54
N TRP A 48 -11.01 7.68 -2.32
CA TRP A 48 -12.32 8.22 -1.96
C TRP A 48 -12.37 8.62 -0.48
N LYS A 49 -11.71 7.89 0.42
CA LYS A 49 -11.70 8.22 1.85
C LYS A 49 -11.08 9.59 2.12
N CYS A 50 -10.01 9.97 1.43
CA CYS A 50 -9.40 11.29 1.59
C CYS A 50 -10.32 12.42 1.11
N VAL A 51 -11.07 12.22 0.02
CA VAL A 51 -12.08 13.19 -0.43
C VAL A 51 -13.15 13.43 0.64
N TYR A 52 -13.63 12.38 1.29
CA TYR A 52 -14.74 12.47 2.25
C TYR A 52 -14.32 12.79 3.69
N TYR A 53 -13.24 12.20 4.17
CA TYR A 53 -12.82 12.21 5.57
C TYR A 53 -11.46 12.86 5.82
N GLY A 54 -10.73 13.22 4.76
CA GLY A 54 -9.40 13.80 4.86
C GLY A 54 -9.35 15.23 5.42
N PRO A 55 -8.21 15.91 5.29
CA PRO A 55 -8.11 17.32 5.61
C PRO A 55 -9.01 18.18 4.68
N PRO A 56 -9.24 19.47 5.03
CA PRO A 56 -9.90 20.40 4.13
C PRO A 56 -9.23 20.42 2.75
N ALA A 57 -10.05 20.40 1.69
CA ALA A 57 -9.55 20.51 0.33
C ALA A 57 -9.01 21.93 0.06
N THR A 58 -7.96 22.02 -0.74
CA THR A 58 -7.59 23.25 -1.45
C THR A 58 -8.30 23.31 -2.80
N PRO A 59 -8.41 24.51 -3.44
CA PRO A 59 -8.94 24.59 -4.79
C PRO A 59 -8.22 23.63 -5.74
N PHE A 60 -9.02 22.84 -6.47
CA PHE A 60 -8.57 21.85 -7.45
C PHE A 60 -7.67 20.74 -6.89
N SER A 61 -7.87 20.33 -5.63
CA SER A 61 -7.14 19.20 -5.04
C SER A 61 -7.26 17.95 -5.93
N VAL A 62 -6.13 17.46 -6.44
CA VAL A 62 -6.08 16.29 -7.33
C VAL A 62 -6.12 15.00 -6.50
N VAL A 63 -6.95 14.06 -6.93
CA VAL A 63 -7.15 12.77 -6.26
C VAL A 63 -6.20 11.70 -6.81
N GLY A 64 -6.03 10.61 -6.08
CA GLY A 64 -5.42 9.38 -6.60
C GLY A 64 -3.99 9.18 -6.16
N CYS A 65 -3.64 7.93 -5.85
CA CYS A 65 -2.34 7.57 -5.30
C CYS A 65 -1.44 6.83 -6.29
N ASP A 66 -1.93 5.77 -6.94
CA ASP A 66 -1.09 4.88 -7.75
C ASP A 66 -1.05 5.25 -9.23
N TYR A 67 0.14 5.22 -9.82
CA TYR A 67 0.36 5.59 -11.20
C TYR A 67 1.37 4.70 -11.92
N ALA A 68 1.26 4.68 -13.25
CA ALA A 68 2.31 4.29 -14.16
C ALA A 68 2.30 5.19 -15.41
N GLY A 69 3.48 5.45 -15.96
CA GLY A 69 3.64 6.38 -17.08
C GLY A 69 5.07 6.54 -17.56
N THR A 70 5.30 7.63 -18.30
CA THR A 70 6.60 7.94 -18.93
C THR A 70 7.15 9.26 -18.43
N ILE A 71 8.44 9.30 -18.06
CA ILE A 71 9.11 10.53 -17.63
C ILE A 71 9.22 11.51 -18.81
N LEU A 72 8.75 12.73 -18.61
CA LEU A 72 8.91 13.85 -19.54
C LEU A 72 10.01 14.82 -19.13
N GLN A 73 10.14 15.07 -17.82
CA GLN A 73 11.18 15.94 -17.27
C GLN A 73 11.63 15.42 -15.91
N ILE A 74 12.88 15.73 -15.54
CA ILE A 74 13.53 15.30 -14.31
C ILE A 74 13.99 16.57 -13.59
N GLY A 75 13.59 16.71 -12.32
CA GLY A 75 14.04 17.80 -11.47
C GLY A 75 15.54 17.72 -11.18
N SER A 76 16.16 18.88 -10.92
CA SER A 76 17.61 19.00 -10.76
C SER A 76 18.20 18.30 -9.53
N GLU A 77 17.37 17.93 -8.56
CA GLU A 77 17.77 17.29 -7.29
C GLU A 77 17.35 15.82 -7.22
N VAL A 78 16.82 15.25 -8.30
CA VAL A 78 16.54 13.82 -8.38
C VAL A 78 17.87 13.05 -8.44
N THR A 79 18.08 12.16 -7.47
CA THR A 79 19.36 11.43 -7.31
C THR A 79 19.40 10.08 -8.02
N LYS A 80 18.23 9.43 -8.19
CA LYS A 80 18.12 8.18 -8.94
C LYS A 80 18.41 8.40 -10.43
N SER A 81 19.09 7.44 -11.06
CA SER A 81 19.54 7.53 -12.45
C SER A 81 18.42 7.33 -13.49
N PHE A 82 17.41 8.18 -13.45
CA PHE A 82 16.33 8.23 -14.42
C PHE A 82 16.73 8.93 -15.73
N LYS A 83 16.00 8.65 -16.80
CA LYS A 83 16.09 9.31 -18.11
C LYS A 83 14.71 9.73 -18.60
N VAL A 84 14.67 10.85 -19.32
CA VAL A 84 13.46 11.23 -20.07
C VAL A 84 13.15 10.10 -21.07
N GLY A 85 11.88 9.69 -21.11
CA GLY A 85 11.42 8.54 -21.88
C GLY A 85 11.39 7.22 -21.08
N ASP A 86 11.94 7.17 -19.87
CA ASP A 86 11.83 5.98 -19.03
C ASP A 86 10.38 5.70 -18.65
N ARG A 87 10.04 4.42 -18.67
CA ARG A 87 8.82 3.86 -18.10
C ARG A 87 8.96 3.77 -16.58
N VAL A 88 8.03 4.36 -15.83
CA VAL A 88 8.05 4.39 -14.38
C VAL A 88 6.66 4.14 -13.79
N TYR A 89 6.65 3.67 -12.55
CA TYR A 89 5.45 3.46 -11.74
C TYR A 89 5.74 3.80 -10.28
N GLY A 90 4.70 4.07 -9.50
CA GLY A 90 4.87 4.48 -8.11
C GLY A 90 3.57 4.94 -7.48
N CYS A 91 3.68 5.47 -6.26
CA CYS A 91 2.57 6.13 -5.59
C CYS A 91 2.90 7.62 -5.33
N ALA A 92 1.86 8.42 -5.18
CA ALA A 92 1.91 9.82 -4.79
C ALA A 92 0.93 10.11 -3.65
N HIS A 93 1.03 11.28 -3.04
CA HIS A 93 0.14 11.71 -1.97
C HIS A 93 -1.13 12.35 -2.56
N GLY A 94 -2.04 11.52 -3.10
CA GLY A 94 -3.33 12.02 -3.57
C GLY A 94 -4.12 12.71 -2.47
N SER A 95 -4.83 13.80 -2.82
CA SER A 95 -5.58 14.62 -1.86
C SER A 95 -4.72 15.27 -0.77
N ASN A 96 -3.45 15.58 -1.06
CA ASN A 96 -2.55 16.31 -0.16
C ASN A 96 -3.06 17.76 0.05
N SER A 97 -3.33 18.14 1.30
CA SER A 97 -3.79 19.50 1.64
C SER A 97 -2.69 20.55 1.55
N ASP A 98 -1.43 20.14 1.61
CA ASP A 98 -0.30 21.06 1.50
C ASP A 98 0.08 21.33 0.03
N GLU A 99 -0.24 20.39 -0.87
CA GLU A 99 0.09 20.48 -2.29
C GLU A 99 -1.02 19.91 -3.18
N ALA A 100 -1.84 20.80 -3.74
CA ALA A 100 -3.03 20.44 -4.51
C ALA A 100 -2.77 19.53 -5.72
N TYR A 101 -1.54 19.57 -6.28
CA TYR A 101 -1.16 18.82 -7.49
C TYR A 101 -0.64 17.40 -7.23
N ASP A 102 -0.49 16.96 -5.98
CA ASP A 102 0.19 15.69 -5.65
C ASP A 102 -0.62 14.43 -5.99
N GLY A 103 -1.87 14.56 -6.44
CA GLY A 103 -2.66 13.43 -6.94
C GLY A 103 -2.32 13.01 -8.37
N VAL A 104 -2.63 11.75 -8.70
CA VAL A 104 -2.26 11.13 -9.99
C VAL A 104 -3.45 10.76 -10.87
N PHE A 105 -4.69 11.04 -10.48
CA PHE A 105 -5.82 10.87 -11.38
C PHE A 105 -5.89 12.05 -12.36
N ALA A 106 -4.88 12.16 -13.22
CA ALA A 106 -4.67 13.24 -14.17
C ALA A 106 -3.94 12.76 -15.44
N GLU A 107 -3.85 13.60 -16.46
CA GLU A 107 -3.06 13.29 -17.67
C GLU A 107 -1.54 13.39 -17.42
N TYR A 108 -1.13 14.25 -16.49
CA TYR A 108 0.27 14.43 -16.07
C TYR A 108 0.35 14.56 -14.54
N ALA A 109 1.46 14.17 -13.96
CA ALA A 109 1.69 14.32 -12.53
C ALA A 109 3.15 14.68 -12.21
N VAL A 110 3.35 15.38 -11.08
CA VAL A 110 4.67 15.71 -10.55
C VAL A 110 4.89 14.90 -9.28
N VAL A 111 5.72 13.87 -9.37
CA VAL A 111 5.89 12.86 -8.31
C VAL A 111 7.31 12.82 -7.78
N LYS A 112 7.49 12.49 -6.51
CA LYS A 112 8.80 12.51 -5.85
C LYS A 112 9.71 11.42 -6.44
N GLY A 113 10.91 11.80 -6.89
CA GLY A 113 11.82 10.89 -7.59
C GLY A 113 12.27 9.71 -6.72
N ASP A 114 12.42 9.93 -5.41
CA ASP A 114 12.90 8.91 -4.47
C ASP A 114 11.97 7.72 -4.31
N VAL A 115 10.70 7.86 -4.69
CA VAL A 115 9.67 6.80 -4.50
C VAL A 115 9.13 6.27 -5.81
N ALA A 116 9.49 6.91 -6.93
CA ALA A 116 9.30 6.34 -8.25
C ALA A 116 10.18 5.10 -8.44
N MET A 117 9.64 4.12 -9.15
CA MET A 117 10.30 2.87 -9.53
C MET A 117 10.39 2.79 -11.05
N LEU A 118 11.54 2.33 -11.56
CA LEU A 118 11.71 2.01 -12.97
C LEU A 118 10.90 0.76 -13.32
N ALA A 119 10.16 0.80 -14.42
CA ALA A 119 9.52 -0.39 -14.94
C ALA A 119 10.59 -1.48 -15.22
N PRO A 120 10.28 -2.77 -14.96
CA PRO A 120 11.21 -3.85 -15.26
C PRO A 120 11.61 -3.87 -16.73
N SER A 121 12.88 -4.19 -17.01
CA SER A 121 13.30 -4.35 -18.40
C SER A 121 12.60 -5.54 -19.04
N SER A 122 12.41 -5.51 -20.37
CA SER A 122 11.83 -6.60 -21.14
C SER A 122 12.58 -7.93 -21.01
N SER A 123 13.86 -7.88 -20.62
CA SER A 123 14.69 -9.07 -20.37
C SER A 123 14.54 -9.67 -18.96
N SER A 124 13.86 -8.99 -18.05
CA SER A 124 13.63 -9.48 -16.69
C SER A 124 12.45 -10.46 -16.63
N PRO A 125 12.34 -11.29 -15.59
CA PRO A 125 11.16 -12.16 -15.38
C PRO A 125 9.83 -11.40 -15.29
N ALA A 126 9.86 -10.10 -15.01
CA ALA A 126 8.71 -9.21 -14.94
C ALA A 126 8.62 -8.27 -16.17
N GLY A 127 9.38 -8.57 -17.24
CA GLY A 127 9.48 -7.73 -18.44
C GLY A 127 8.22 -7.72 -19.32
N ASN A 128 7.28 -8.63 -19.04
CA ASN A 128 5.97 -8.69 -19.68
C ASN A 128 4.89 -7.88 -18.96
N LEU A 129 5.22 -7.20 -17.86
CA LEU A 129 4.27 -6.34 -17.15
C LEU A 129 4.05 -5.04 -17.91
N GLU A 130 2.78 -4.73 -18.15
CA GLU A 130 2.36 -3.49 -18.77
C GLU A 130 2.09 -2.40 -17.72
N MET A 131 1.82 -1.17 -18.15
CA MET A 131 1.58 -0.04 -17.25
C MET A 131 0.39 -0.27 -16.32
N GLU A 132 -0.64 -0.94 -16.84
CA GLU A 132 -1.83 -1.35 -16.11
C GLU A 132 -1.52 -2.36 -15.01
N ASP A 133 -0.55 -3.25 -15.21
CA ASP A 133 -0.11 -4.18 -14.18
C ASP A 133 0.72 -3.44 -13.13
N LEU A 134 1.66 -2.62 -13.58
CA LEU A 134 2.62 -1.92 -12.73
C LEU A 134 1.93 -0.94 -11.78
N CYS A 135 0.89 -0.23 -12.21
CA CYS A 135 0.19 0.72 -11.34
C CYS A 135 -0.58 0.05 -10.19
N THR A 136 -0.78 -1.27 -10.19
CA THR A 136 -1.54 -1.96 -9.12
C THR A 136 -0.73 -2.33 -7.87
N ILE A 137 0.59 -2.12 -7.92
CA ILE A 137 1.56 -2.60 -6.93
C ILE A 137 1.97 -1.54 -5.88
N PRO A 138 2.23 -0.26 -6.24
CA PRO A 138 3.05 0.63 -5.42
C PRO A 138 2.53 0.87 -3.99
N LEU A 139 1.33 1.45 -3.85
CA LEU A 139 0.76 1.81 -2.55
C LEU A 139 0.76 0.63 -1.57
N CYS A 140 0.23 -0.52 -2.00
CA CYS A 140 0.14 -1.68 -1.11
C CYS A 140 1.51 -2.33 -0.87
N SER A 141 2.41 -2.36 -1.85
CA SER A 141 3.77 -2.90 -1.63
C SER A 141 4.53 -2.10 -0.55
N ILE A 142 4.40 -0.78 -0.57
CA ILE A 142 5.00 0.12 0.42
C ILE A 142 4.30 -0.07 1.77
N THR A 143 2.97 -0.11 1.79
CA THR A 143 2.19 -0.29 3.03
C THR A 143 2.54 -1.61 3.73
N VAL A 144 2.65 -2.71 2.98
CA VAL A 144 3.11 -4.02 3.50
C VAL A 144 4.56 -3.92 3.95
N GLY A 145 5.42 -3.31 3.14
CA GLY A 145 6.83 -3.10 3.42
C GLY A 145 7.06 -2.45 4.78
N GLN A 146 6.37 -1.35 5.02
CA GLN A 146 6.40 -0.61 6.26
C GLN A 146 5.75 -1.39 7.42
N GLY A 147 4.59 -2.01 7.19
CA GLY A 147 3.81 -2.67 8.25
C GLY A 147 4.45 -3.93 8.79
N LEU A 148 5.05 -4.75 7.92
CA LEU A 148 5.69 -6.00 8.32
C LEU A 148 7.16 -5.79 8.70
N PHE A 149 7.92 -4.98 7.95
CA PHE A 149 9.38 -5.04 8.04
C PHE A 149 10.03 -3.79 8.64
N GLN A 150 9.41 -2.61 8.59
CA GLN A 150 10.06 -1.39 9.08
C GLN A 150 10.15 -1.40 10.62
N PRO A 151 11.36 -1.34 11.21
CA PRO A 151 11.50 -1.24 12.65
C PRO A 151 10.85 0.05 13.20
N ASN A 152 10.25 -0.04 14.39
CA ASN A 152 9.58 1.07 15.09
C ASN A 152 8.34 1.68 14.42
N LYS A 153 7.97 1.22 13.22
CA LYS A 153 6.73 1.61 12.51
C LYS A 153 5.83 0.41 12.24
N GLY A 154 6.43 -0.71 11.84
CA GLY A 154 5.80 -2.02 11.70
C GLY A 154 6.31 -3.03 12.71
N PHE A 155 6.27 -4.30 12.36
CA PHE A 155 6.71 -5.39 13.23
C PHE A 155 8.23 -5.55 13.32
N GLY A 156 8.99 -5.06 12.34
CA GLY A 156 10.44 -5.27 12.28
C GLY A 156 10.80 -6.72 11.97
N LEU A 157 9.97 -7.42 11.18
CA LEU A 157 10.27 -8.76 10.69
C LEU A 157 11.49 -8.74 9.76
N SER A 158 12.12 -9.90 9.56
CA SER A 158 13.22 -10.05 8.59
C SER A 158 12.76 -9.71 7.17
N LEU A 159 13.63 -9.11 6.37
CA LEU A 159 13.25 -8.68 5.01
C LEU A 159 13.03 -9.87 4.08
N PRO A 160 12.15 -9.74 3.06
CA PRO A 160 12.03 -10.73 2.00
C PRO A 160 13.39 -11.09 1.38
N GLY A 161 13.68 -12.39 1.26
CA GLY A 161 14.95 -12.90 0.75
C GLY A 161 16.00 -13.20 1.82
N GLU A 162 15.82 -12.76 3.08
CA GLU A 162 16.74 -13.11 4.17
C GLU A 162 16.50 -14.52 4.72
N GLY A 163 15.28 -15.05 4.60
CA GLY A 163 14.92 -16.42 5.01
C GLY A 163 14.99 -16.71 6.52
N LYS A 164 14.79 -15.69 7.37
CA LYS A 164 15.01 -15.74 8.83
C LYS A 164 13.74 -15.75 9.68
N GLY A 165 12.59 -16.09 9.12
CA GLY A 165 11.34 -16.17 9.88
C GLY A 165 11.27 -17.22 11.00
N ASN A 166 12.32 -18.03 11.21
CA ASN A 166 12.50 -18.95 12.34
C ASN A 166 11.32 -19.91 12.61
N GLY A 167 10.50 -20.20 11.59
CA GLY A 167 9.30 -21.02 11.71
C GLY A 167 8.14 -20.35 12.46
N GLU A 168 8.21 -19.04 12.71
CA GLU A 168 7.17 -18.25 13.35
C GLU A 168 5.96 -18.04 12.43
N TRP A 169 4.79 -17.90 13.05
CA TRP A 169 3.53 -17.67 12.36
C TRP A 169 3.21 -16.18 12.28
N VAL A 170 2.74 -15.75 11.11
CA VAL A 170 2.13 -14.43 10.88
C VAL A 170 0.73 -14.64 10.32
N LEU A 171 -0.25 -14.00 10.95
CA LEU A 171 -1.60 -13.88 10.41
C LEU A 171 -1.66 -12.65 9.52
N ILE A 172 -2.04 -12.85 8.26
CA ILE A 172 -2.44 -11.78 7.34
C ILE A 172 -3.97 -11.81 7.26
N TYR A 173 -4.65 -10.95 8.02
CA TYR A 173 -6.11 -10.90 8.02
C TYR A 173 -6.61 -10.14 6.78
N GLY A 174 -7.55 -10.74 6.04
CA GLY A 174 -8.03 -10.21 4.75
C GLY A 174 -7.11 -10.55 3.57
N GLY A 175 -6.67 -11.81 3.45
CA GLY A 175 -5.67 -12.26 2.47
C GLY A 175 -6.01 -12.01 1.00
N SER A 176 -7.29 -11.86 0.66
CA SER A 176 -7.74 -11.59 -0.71
C SER A 176 -7.75 -10.11 -1.09
N THR A 177 -7.34 -9.20 -0.21
CA THR A 177 -7.10 -7.79 -0.56
C THR A 177 -5.76 -7.64 -1.30
N VAL A 178 -5.52 -6.53 -2.00
CA VAL A 178 -4.22 -6.30 -2.68
C VAL A 178 -3.08 -6.34 -1.65
N CYS A 179 -3.21 -5.60 -0.56
CA CYS A 179 -2.26 -5.61 0.54
C CYS A 179 -2.13 -7.00 1.20
N GLY A 180 -3.23 -7.74 1.34
CA GLY A 180 -3.23 -9.11 1.85
C GLY A 180 -2.42 -10.07 0.95
N THR A 181 -2.67 -10.05 -0.36
CA THR A 181 -1.95 -10.91 -1.32
C THR A 181 -0.47 -10.59 -1.39
N LEU A 182 -0.08 -9.32 -1.27
CA LEU A 182 1.33 -8.92 -1.19
C LEU A 182 1.94 -9.28 0.17
N GLY A 183 1.21 -9.08 1.27
CA GLY A 183 1.60 -9.45 2.63
C GLY A 183 1.91 -10.93 2.77
N ILE A 184 1.07 -11.80 2.20
CA ILE A 184 1.31 -13.25 2.15
C ILE A 184 2.65 -13.53 1.45
N GLN A 185 2.82 -13.03 0.22
CA GLN A 185 4.04 -13.29 -0.56
C GLN A 185 5.30 -12.78 0.13
N PHE A 186 5.26 -11.55 0.68
CA PHE A 186 6.42 -10.95 1.32
C PHE A 186 6.80 -11.69 2.61
N ALA A 187 5.81 -12.06 3.44
CA ALA A 187 6.06 -12.84 4.65
C ALA A 187 6.64 -14.23 4.33
N LYS A 188 6.15 -14.90 3.27
CA LYS A 188 6.72 -16.17 2.79
C LYS A 188 8.15 -16.03 2.32
N LEU A 189 8.45 -14.99 1.53
CA LEU A 189 9.82 -14.69 1.07
C LEU A 189 10.76 -14.33 2.23
N ALA A 190 10.24 -13.80 3.33
CA ALA A 190 10.99 -13.55 4.56
C ALA A 190 11.21 -14.81 5.43
N GLY A 191 10.60 -15.94 5.06
CA GLY A 191 10.77 -17.23 5.74
C GLY A 191 9.75 -17.51 6.86
N TYR A 192 8.66 -16.75 6.94
CA TYR A 192 7.58 -16.98 7.91
C TYR A 192 6.59 -18.03 7.40
N LYS A 193 5.85 -18.62 8.35
CA LYS A 193 4.64 -19.37 8.03
C LYS A 193 3.45 -18.43 8.08
N VAL A 194 2.57 -18.51 7.10
CA VAL A 194 1.50 -17.55 6.88
C VAL A 194 0.15 -18.22 7.03
N ILE A 195 -0.64 -17.71 7.97
CA ILE A 195 -2.08 -17.97 8.06
C ILE A 195 -2.79 -16.77 7.49
N THR A 196 -3.90 -16.98 6.81
CA THR A 196 -4.72 -15.89 6.30
C THR A 196 -6.21 -16.18 6.41
N THR A 197 -7.01 -15.14 6.24
CA THR A 197 -8.47 -15.23 6.21
C THR A 197 -9.02 -14.67 4.91
N CYS A 198 -10.04 -15.32 4.36
CA CYS A 198 -10.82 -14.79 3.23
C CYS A 198 -12.15 -15.55 3.12
N SER A 199 -13.08 -15.05 2.30
CA SER A 199 -14.26 -15.84 1.94
C SER A 199 -13.83 -17.09 1.15
N PRO A 200 -14.52 -18.25 1.27
CA PRO A 200 -14.07 -19.52 0.68
C PRO A 200 -13.78 -19.48 -0.83
N ARG A 201 -14.52 -18.65 -1.58
CA ARG A 201 -14.32 -18.44 -3.02
C ARG A 201 -12.91 -17.95 -3.40
N ASN A 202 -12.18 -17.35 -2.46
CA ASN A 202 -10.83 -16.81 -2.67
C ASN A 202 -9.72 -17.73 -2.15
N ASN A 203 -10.04 -18.93 -1.65
CA ASN A 203 -9.06 -19.84 -1.06
C ASN A 203 -7.94 -20.20 -2.05
N GLU A 204 -8.29 -20.51 -3.30
CA GLU A 204 -7.30 -20.84 -4.34
C GLU A 204 -6.36 -19.66 -4.61
N LEU A 205 -6.90 -18.43 -4.66
CA LEU A 205 -6.11 -17.22 -4.85
C LEU A 205 -5.07 -17.08 -3.74
N VAL A 206 -5.48 -17.10 -2.48
CA VAL A 206 -4.55 -16.84 -1.37
C VAL A 206 -3.55 -17.99 -1.15
N LYS A 207 -3.94 -19.25 -1.41
CA LYS A 207 -3.01 -20.39 -1.43
C LYS A 207 -1.99 -20.24 -2.56
N SER A 208 -2.41 -19.82 -3.75
CA SER A 208 -1.49 -19.56 -4.87
C SER A 208 -0.49 -18.42 -4.60
N ARG A 209 -0.80 -17.53 -3.63
CA ARG A 209 0.10 -16.47 -3.15
C ARG A 209 1.03 -16.93 -2.02
N GLY A 210 0.87 -18.17 -1.54
CA GLY A 210 1.77 -18.82 -0.60
C GLY A 210 1.24 -19.01 0.81
N ALA A 211 -0.05 -18.76 1.08
CA ALA A 211 -0.63 -19.01 2.40
C ALA A 211 -0.49 -20.49 2.79
N ASP A 212 0.02 -20.77 3.98
CA ASP A 212 0.14 -22.14 4.50
C ASP A 212 -1.23 -22.63 4.96
N GLU A 213 -2.02 -21.80 5.65
CA GLU A 213 -3.41 -22.12 6.00
C GLU A 213 -4.39 -20.96 5.80
N VAL A 214 -5.63 -21.30 5.45
CA VAL A 214 -6.69 -20.32 5.14
C VAL A 214 -7.93 -20.64 5.96
N PHE A 215 -8.49 -19.62 6.61
CA PHE A 215 -9.72 -19.75 7.40
C PHE A 215 -10.81 -18.81 6.87
N ASP A 216 -12.06 -19.26 6.88
CA ASP A 216 -13.20 -18.39 6.59
C ASP A 216 -13.39 -17.43 7.77
N TYR A 217 -13.39 -16.13 7.53
CA TYR A 217 -13.62 -15.14 8.59
C TYR A 217 -15.08 -15.11 9.06
N ASN A 218 -16.02 -15.68 8.29
CA ASN A 218 -17.43 -15.77 8.69
C ASN A 218 -17.72 -16.94 9.64
N ASP A 219 -16.78 -17.87 9.79
CA ASP A 219 -16.89 -18.93 10.78
C ASP A 219 -16.60 -18.35 12.17
N PRO A 220 -17.56 -18.36 13.12
CA PRO A 220 -17.37 -17.76 14.44
C PRO A 220 -16.27 -18.46 15.26
N GLU A 221 -15.91 -19.69 14.92
CA GLU A 221 -14.83 -20.44 15.59
C GLU A 221 -13.46 -20.22 14.92
N SER A 222 -13.40 -19.45 13.83
CA SER A 222 -12.21 -19.29 12.99
C SER A 222 -11.01 -18.77 13.77
N ALA A 223 -11.18 -17.72 14.58
CA ALA A 223 -10.11 -17.19 15.42
C ALA A 223 -9.61 -18.23 16.44
N ALA A 224 -10.51 -18.98 17.08
CA ALA A 224 -10.15 -20.06 18.00
C ALA A 224 -9.41 -21.21 17.29
N LYS A 225 -9.84 -21.58 16.08
CA LYS A 225 -9.19 -22.58 15.23
C LYS A 225 -7.78 -22.16 14.82
N ILE A 226 -7.56 -20.89 14.48
CA ILE A 226 -6.22 -20.35 14.17
C ILE A 226 -5.30 -20.49 15.40
N ARG A 227 -5.79 -20.10 16.57
CA ARG A 227 -5.00 -20.20 17.82
C ARG A 227 -4.65 -21.65 18.14
N ALA A 228 -5.60 -22.58 17.97
CA ALA A 228 -5.36 -24.01 18.16
C ALA A 228 -4.38 -24.58 17.12
N PHE A 229 -4.55 -24.24 15.84
CA PHE A 229 -3.70 -24.70 14.74
C PHE A 229 -2.23 -24.26 14.90
N THR A 230 -2.00 -23.09 15.51
CA THR A 230 -0.65 -22.59 15.79
C THR A 230 -0.07 -23.08 17.13
N ASP A 231 -0.72 -24.03 17.82
CA ASP A 231 -0.38 -24.44 19.18
C ASP A 231 -0.28 -23.25 20.16
N ASN A 232 -1.13 -22.23 19.99
CA ASN A 232 -1.09 -20.99 20.75
C ASN A 232 0.24 -20.21 20.59
N LYS A 233 0.91 -20.32 19.43
CA LYS A 233 2.19 -19.64 19.13
C LYS A 233 2.07 -18.48 18.13
N LEU A 234 0.86 -18.10 17.72
CA LEU A 234 0.69 -16.92 16.85
C LEU A 234 1.02 -15.63 17.61
N ARG A 235 2.08 -14.93 17.18
CA ARG A 235 2.55 -13.68 17.79
C ARG A 235 2.25 -12.43 16.95
N TYR A 236 2.07 -12.56 15.65
CA TYR A 236 1.91 -11.44 14.74
C TYR A 236 0.58 -11.53 13.99
N ALA A 237 -0.22 -10.47 14.01
CA ALA A 237 -1.43 -10.33 13.23
C ALA A 237 -1.43 -8.98 12.50
N TRP A 238 -1.37 -9.02 11.17
CA TRP A 238 -1.44 -7.85 10.31
C TRP A 238 -2.79 -7.77 9.62
N ASP A 239 -3.54 -6.72 9.95
CA ASP A 239 -4.93 -6.52 9.58
C ASP A 239 -5.08 -5.56 8.40
N THR A 240 -5.59 -6.11 7.30
CA THR A 240 -5.87 -5.36 6.06
C THR A 240 -7.35 -5.07 5.84
N ALA A 241 -8.24 -5.46 6.76
CA ALA A 241 -9.69 -5.42 6.59
C ALA A 241 -10.46 -4.79 7.77
N GLY A 242 -9.85 -4.58 8.93
CA GLY A 242 -10.41 -3.82 10.06
C GLY A 242 -11.27 -4.67 11.01
N ASP A 243 -10.73 -5.79 11.49
CA ASP A 243 -11.34 -6.63 12.51
C ASP A 243 -10.33 -6.94 13.62
N SER A 244 -10.04 -5.91 14.43
CA SER A 244 -9.14 -6.02 15.58
C SER A 244 -9.58 -7.08 16.57
N LYS A 245 -10.89 -7.30 16.74
CA LYS A 245 -11.44 -8.29 17.66
C LYS A 245 -11.09 -9.69 17.19
N PHE A 246 -11.33 -10.02 15.91
CA PHE A 246 -10.91 -11.29 15.35
C PHE A 246 -9.41 -11.52 15.52
N CYS A 247 -8.59 -10.52 15.15
CA CYS A 247 -7.13 -10.62 15.23
C CYS A 247 -6.67 -10.83 16.68
N SER A 248 -7.29 -10.12 17.63
CA SER A 248 -7.08 -10.33 19.05
C SER A 248 -7.42 -11.76 19.43
N GLU A 249 -8.59 -12.29 19.08
CA GLU A 249 -8.96 -13.65 19.45
C GLU A 249 -8.03 -14.71 18.83
N ALA A 250 -7.54 -14.49 17.62
CA ALA A 250 -6.63 -15.42 16.94
C ALA A 250 -5.22 -15.46 17.55
N LEU A 251 -4.72 -14.34 18.05
CA LEU A 251 -3.41 -14.24 18.70
C LEU A 251 -3.33 -15.09 19.97
N SER A 252 -2.12 -15.58 20.29
CA SER A 252 -1.86 -16.37 21.49
C SER A 252 -2.48 -15.77 22.75
N SER A 253 -3.04 -16.61 23.62
CA SER A 253 -3.59 -16.19 24.91
C SER A 253 -2.62 -16.33 26.10
N ASP A 254 -1.35 -16.67 25.86
CA ASP A 254 -0.32 -16.71 26.90
C ASP A 254 0.19 -15.29 27.27
N ASP A 255 1.09 -15.20 28.25
CA ASP A 255 1.66 -13.93 28.74
C ASP A 255 2.71 -13.29 27.83
N SER A 256 2.99 -13.89 26.67
CA SER A 256 3.99 -13.33 25.74
C SER A 256 3.46 -12.07 25.04
N ILE A 257 4.39 -11.26 24.55
CA ILE A 257 4.04 -10.06 23.79
C ILE A 257 3.57 -10.47 22.39
N CYS A 258 2.33 -10.11 22.08
CA CYS A 258 1.77 -10.20 20.74
C CYS A 258 1.87 -8.84 20.02
N HIS A 259 1.88 -8.88 18.71
CA HIS A 259 1.98 -7.74 17.80
C HIS A 259 0.73 -7.69 16.93
N TYR A 260 0.05 -6.55 16.97
CA TYR A 260 -1.07 -6.24 16.10
C TYR A 260 -0.72 -5.02 15.25
N GLY A 261 -0.87 -5.14 13.95
CA GLY A 261 -0.64 -4.06 13.00
C GLY A 261 -1.83 -3.91 12.09
N ALA A 262 -2.25 -2.69 11.76
CA ALA A 262 -3.41 -2.47 10.90
C ALA A 262 -3.17 -1.35 9.88
N ILE A 263 -3.91 -1.39 8.77
CA ILE A 263 -3.99 -0.29 7.79
C ILE A 263 -5.22 0.60 7.99
N LEU A 264 -6.04 0.30 8.99
CA LEU A 264 -7.23 1.05 9.38
C LEU A 264 -7.13 1.40 10.87
N PHE A 265 -7.71 2.54 11.24
CA PHE A 265 -7.86 2.90 12.65
C PHE A 265 -8.85 1.95 13.30
N ASP A 266 -8.40 1.25 14.34
CA ASP A 266 -9.25 0.34 15.12
C ASP A 266 -8.76 0.24 16.58
N ASP A 267 -9.71 0.10 17.50
CA ASP A 267 -9.45 -0.04 18.92
C ASP A 267 -9.10 -1.50 19.25
N PHE A 268 -7.81 -1.78 19.36
CA PHE A 268 -7.36 -3.14 19.67
C PHE A 268 -7.60 -3.51 21.15
N PRO A 269 -8.30 -4.62 21.46
CA PRO A 269 -8.82 -4.91 22.80
C PRO A 269 -7.82 -5.51 23.80
N ARG A 270 -6.51 -5.58 23.48
CA ARG A 270 -5.48 -6.10 24.38
C ARG A 270 -4.43 -5.04 24.72
N GLU A 271 -4.35 -4.64 25.99
CA GLU A 271 -3.42 -3.61 26.46
C GLU A 271 -1.94 -4.01 26.34
N LYS A 272 -1.61 -5.28 26.60
CA LYS A 272 -0.22 -5.78 26.56
C LYS A 272 0.34 -5.95 25.14
N ALA A 273 -0.50 -5.88 24.10
CA ALA A 273 -0.06 -6.08 22.73
C ALA A 273 0.64 -4.84 22.19
N LYS A 274 1.73 -5.03 21.44
CA LYS A 274 2.34 -3.96 20.66
C LYS A 274 1.46 -3.65 19.47
N ARG A 275 1.05 -2.40 19.35
CA ARG A 275 0.15 -1.93 18.30
C ARG A 275 0.90 -1.06 17.32
N THR A 276 0.70 -1.32 16.03
CA THR A 276 1.19 -0.47 14.96
C THR A 276 0.06 -0.13 14.00
N MET A 277 0.16 1.03 13.37
CA MET A 277 -0.70 1.39 12.25
C MET A 277 0.18 1.91 11.15
N THR A 278 -0.09 1.47 9.92
CA THR A 278 0.74 1.82 8.78
C THR A 278 -0.11 2.18 7.59
N LEU A 279 0.19 3.35 7.02
CA LEU A 279 -0.27 3.80 5.72
C LEU A 279 0.97 4.23 4.93
N MET A 280 0.89 4.12 3.60
CA MET A 280 2.01 4.49 2.73
C MET A 280 2.52 5.90 3.00
N TYR A 281 1.69 6.86 3.44
CA TYR A 281 2.02 8.29 3.46
C TYR A 281 3.30 8.65 4.24
N THR A 282 3.69 7.85 5.24
CA THR A 282 4.96 8.08 5.95
C THR A 282 6.20 7.86 5.08
N MET A 283 6.08 7.18 3.95
CA MET A 283 7.18 7.00 2.99
C MET A 283 7.66 8.32 2.40
N PHE A 284 6.81 9.37 2.34
CA PHE A 284 7.18 10.64 1.70
C PHE A 284 8.20 11.41 2.55
N GLY A 285 8.41 11.01 3.81
CA GLY A 285 9.32 11.70 4.73
C GLY A 285 8.85 13.12 5.10
N GLU A 286 7.57 13.40 4.85
CA GLU A 286 6.89 14.65 5.14
C GLU A 286 6.03 14.46 6.39
N ALA A 287 5.81 15.54 7.16
CA ALA A 287 4.93 15.47 8.31
C ALA A 287 3.49 15.23 7.82
N THR A 288 2.85 14.18 8.35
CA THR A 288 1.42 13.88 8.14
C THR A 288 0.56 14.51 9.21
#